data_AF-A0A6G9AV16-F1
#
_entry.id   AF-A0A6G9AV16-F1
#
_cell.length_a   1.000
_cell.length_b   1.000
_cell.length_c   1.000
_cell.angle_alpha   90.00
_cell.angle_beta   90.00
_cell.angle_gamma   90.00
#
_symmetry.space_group_name_H-M   'P 1'
#
loop_
_entity.id
_entity.type
_entity.pdbx_description
1 polymer ?
#
loop_
_entity_poly.entity_id
_entity_poly.type
_entity_poly.pdbx_seq_one_letter_code
_entity_poly.pdbx_strand_id
1 'polypeptide(L)'
;MKIVLNIFPIWLITVFAMAQTKPASSTSPAPSAIVSTIQDITGKRFQPDTVFTALSEEDETLLEKEPIANWGLAQESGQNMTYYNLVIGTRSYQLLITKSPKAEFPTATLLRFITPKSKPEPIARGTLKPKEEKPK
;
A
#
# COMPACT_ATOMS: atom_id res chain seq x y z
N MET A 1 -0.01 54.71 40.49
CA MET A 1 -0.49 55.03 39.12
C MET A 1 0.57 54.53 38.17
N LYS A 2 0.30 53.47 37.37
CA LYS A 2 -0.03 53.54 35.93
C LYS A 2 1.10 54.26 35.15
N ILE A 3 1.83 53.67 34.19
CA ILE A 3 1.44 52.79 33.07
C ILE A 3 2.67 52.05 32.54
N VAL A 4 2.45 50.82 32.09
CA VAL A 4 3.38 49.94 31.35
C VAL A 4 3.60 50.51 29.95
N LEU A 5 4.85 50.56 29.45
CA LEU A 5 5.08 50.69 28.02
C LEU A 5 6.22 49.78 27.54
N ASN A 6 5.78 48.75 26.80
CA ASN A 6 6.55 47.85 25.96
C ASN A 6 7.45 48.61 24.98
N ILE A 7 8.72 48.20 24.88
CA ILE A 7 9.47 48.31 23.62
C ILE A 7 10.16 46.96 23.38
N PHE A 8 9.54 46.19 22.49
CA PHE A 8 9.99 44.92 21.93
C PHE A 8 11.43 44.98 21.41
N PRO A 9 12.35 44.07 21.78
CA PRO A 9 13.49 43.78 20.95
C PRO A 9 13.02 42.95 19.75
N ILE A 10 13.05 43.56 18.56
CA ILE A 10 12.85 42.91 17.27
C ILE A 10 13.96 41.87 17.10
N TRP A 11 13.66 40.62 17.42
CA TRP A 11 14.52 39.48 17.12
C TRP A 11 14.24 39.08 15.67
N LEU A 12 15.13 39.50 14.75
CA LEU A 12 15.16 39.00 13.38
C LEU A 12 15.48 37.50 13.41
N ILE A 13 14.45 36.66 13.44
CA ILE A 13 14.58 35.26 13.02
C ILE A 13 14.38 35.26 11.51
N THR A 14 15.49 35.31 10.78
CA THR A 14 15.53 35.00 9.37
C THR A 14 15.27 33.50 9.23
N VAL A 15 13.99 33.13 9.10
CA VAL A 15 13.62 31.76 8.73
C VAL A 15 14.03 31.58 7.28
N PHE A 16 15.17 30.91 7.04
CA PHE A 16 15.43 30.30 5.75
C PHE A 16 14.36 29.22 5.54
N ALA A 17 13.24 29.61 4.95
CA ALA A 17 12.34 28.67 4.32
C ALA A 17 13.12 28.04 3.17
N MET A 18 13.69 26.86 3.41
CA MET A 18 14.04 25.97 2.32
C MET A 18 12.72 25.55 1.70
N ALA A 19 12.24 26.34 0.74
CA ALA A 19 11.21 25.96 -0.20
C ALA A 19 11.78 24.78 -1.00
N GLN A 20 11.58 23.58 -0.45
CA GLN A 20 11.89 22.34 -1.14
C GLN A 20 10.91 22.26 -2.31
N THR A 21 11.35 22.70 -3.48
CA THR A 21 10.70 22.38 -4.75
C THR A 21 10.86 20.88 -4.94
N LYS A 22 9.97 20.10 -4.32
CA LYS A 22 9.79 18.69 -4.64
C LYS A 22 9.25 18.66 -6.07
N PRO A 23 9.97 18.09 -7.06
CA PRO A 23 9.32 17.76 -8.30
C PRO A 23 8.23 16.74 -7.96
N ALA A 24 6.99 17.11 -8.25
CA ALA A 24 5.87 16.18 -8.33
C ALA A 24 6.16 15.22 -9.47
N SER A 25 6.90 14.16 -9.16
CA SER A 25 6.97 12.96 -9.98
C SER A 25 6.40 11.83 -9.13
N SER A 26 5.08 11.67 -9.19
CA SER A 26 4.33 10.61 -8.53
C SER A 26 4.53 9.29 -9.28
N THR A 27 5.77 8.82 -9.32
CA THR A 27 6.10 7.43 -9.64
C THR A 27 6.92 6.91 -8.47
N SER A 28 6.30 6.89 -7.29
CA SER A 28 6.88 6.14 -6.19
C SER A 28 6.77 4.66 -6.58
N PRO A 29 7.87 3.89 -6.64
CA PRO A 29 7.77 2.45 -6.81
C PRO A 29 6.88 1.89 -5.70
N ALA A 30 6.20 0.77 -5.99
CA ALA A 30 5.42 0.04 -5.01
C ALA A 30 6.18 -0.06 -3.67
N PRO A 31 5.54 0.23 -2.52
CA PRO A 31 6.17 0.05 -1.22
C PRO A 31 6.66 -1.40 -1.08
N SER A 32 7.92 -1.58 -0.67
CA SER A 32 8.58 -2.90 -0.66
C SER A 32 7.81 -3.92 0.18
N ALA A 33 7.18 -3.47 1.27
CA ALA A 33 6.39 -4.32 2.15
C ALA A 33 5.25 -5.02 1.39
N ILE A 34 4.45 -4.26 0.62
CA ILE A 34 3.33 -4.83 -0.15
C ILE A 34 3.81 -5.84 -1.17
N VAL A 35 4.91 -5.50 -1.86
CA VAL A 35 5.49 -6.39 -2.86
C VAL A 35 5.89 -7.71 -2.19
N SER A 36 6.55 -7.67 -1.02
CA SER A 36 6.89 -8.89 -0.27
C SER A 36 5.63 -9.63 0.16
N THR A 37 4.68 -8.97 0.82
CA THR A 37 3.44 -9.59 1.31
C THR A 37 2.69 -10.33 0.21
N ILE A 38 2.51 -9.71 -0.96
CA ILE A 38 1.83 -10.37 -2.09
C ILE A 38 2.65 -11.54 -2.61
N GLN A 39 3.98 -11.42 -2.71
CA GLN A 39 4.83 -12.52 -3.14
C GLN A 39 4.81 -13.70 -2.17
N ASP A 40 4.80 -13.42 -0.87
CA ASP A 40 4.82 -14.44 0.17
C ASP A 40 3.48 -15.18 0.27
N ILE A 41 2.35 -14.46 0.11
CA ILE A 41 1.01 -15.07 0.07
C ILE A 41 0.84 -15.95 -1.18
N THR A 42 1.35 -15.49 -2.32
CA THR A 42 1.07 -16.13 -3.62
C THR A 42 2.15 -17.12 -4.07
N GLY A 43 3.33 -17.07 -3.48
CA GLY A 43 4.53 -17.78 -3.94
C GLY A 43 5.02 -17.36 -5.34
N LYS A 44 4.50 -16.25 -5.89
CA LYS A 44 4.76 -15.79 -7.26
C LYS A 44 5.49 -14.45 -7.23
N ARG A 45 6.21 -14.11 -8.30
CA ARG A 45 6.81 -12.78 -8.44
C ARG A 45 5.71 -11.77 -8.76
N PHE A 46 5.54 -10.77 -7.90
CA PHE A 46 4.61 -9.67 -8.14
C PHE A 46 5.31 -8.57 -8.93
N GLN A 47 4.79 -8.29 -10.13
CA GLN A 47 5.20 -7.17 -10.95
C GLN A 47 4.16 -6.05 -10.82
N PRO A 48 4.45 -5.00 -10.06
CA PRO A 48 3.52 -3.91 -9.82
C PRO A 48 3.17 -3.11 -11.10
N ASP A 49 1.90 -2.72 -11.27
CA ASP A 49 1.42 -1.84 -12.35
C ASP A 49 1.68 -0.35 -12.02
N THR A 50 1.25 0.60 -12.85
CA THR A 50 1.34 2.05 -12.54
C THR A 50 0.31 2.52 -11.50
N VAL A 51 -0.60 1.65 -11.06
CA VAL A 51 -1.66 1.96 -10.08
C VAL A 51 -1.15 1.68 -8.67
N PHE A 52 -0.32 2.59 -8.15
CA PHE A 52 -0.14 2.78 -6.71
C PHE A 52 -0.93 4.01 -6.33
N THR A 53 -2.16 3.81 -5.86
CA THR A 53 -2.82 4.84 -5.06
C THR A 53 -1.91 5.11 -3.87
N ALA A 54 -1.63 6.38 -3.56
CA ALA A 54 -0.74 6.78 -2.48
C ALA A 54 -1.11 6.04 -1.19
N LEU A 55 -0.33 5.02 -0.85
CA LEU A 55 -0.51 4.26 0.37
C LEU A 55 -0.29 5.21 1.54
N SER A 56 -1.17 5.17 2.53
CA SER A 56 -0.84 5.82 3.80
C SER A 56 0.25 5.03 4.50
N GLU A 57 1.20 5.71 5.13
CA GLU A 57 2.28 5.10 5.92
C GLU A 57 1.75 4.10 6.97
N GLU A 58 0.55 4.35 7.50
CA GLU A 58 -0.15 3.44 8.40
C GLU A 58 -0.47 2.08 7.75
N ASP A 59 -0.93 2.05 6.51
CA ASP A 59 -1.27 0.78 5.85
C ASP A 59 0.00 -0.02 5.53
N GLU A 60 1.07 0.66 5.12
CA GLU A 60 2.36 0.02 4.88
C GLU A 60 2.89 -0.61 6.16
N THR A 61 2.87 0.16 7.26
CA THR A 61 3.33 -0.30 8.58
C THR A 61 2.50 -1.48 9.10
N LEU A 62 1.18 -1.45 8.91
CA LEU A 62 0.30 -2.55 9.33
C LEU A 62 0.58 -3.81 8.49
N LEU A 63 0.62 -3.69 7.17
CA LEU A 63 0.84 -4.83 6.28
C LEU A 63 2.25 -5.42 6.41
N GLU A 64 3.26 -4.61 6.74
CA GLU A 64 4.62 -5.08 7.00
C GLU A 64 4.73 -5.88 8.31
N LYS A 65 4.01 -5.46 9.35
CA LYS A 65 4.06 -6.09 10.67
C LYS A 65 3.23 -7.35 10.77
N GLU A 66 2.16 -7.46 9.99
CA GLU A 66 1.28 -8.61 10.06
C GLU A 66 1.92 -9.88 9.48
N PRO A 67 2.05 -10.96 10.28
CA PRO A 67 2.49 -12.24 9.77
C PRO A 67 1.60 -12.76 8.63
N ILE A 68 2.21 -13.41 7.64
CA ILE A 68 1.47 -14.06 6.54
C ILE A 68 0.45 -15.08 7.06
N ALA A 69 0.75 -15.73 8.20
CA ALA A 69 -0.16 -16.69 8.85
C ALA A 69 -1.48 -16.08 9.35
N ASN A 70 -1.55 -14.75 9.51
CA ASN A 70 -2.78 -14.05 9.89
C ASN A 70 -3.72 -13.82 8.69
N TRP A 71 -3.24 -14.06 7.47
CA TRP A 71 -4.10 -14.05 6.29
C TRP A 71 -4.99 -15.28 6.29
N GLY A 72 -6.26 -15.08 5.97
CA GLY A 72 -7.20 -16.15 5.72
C GLY A 72 -6.72 -17.05 4.58
N LEU A 73 -7.14 -18.32 4.63
CA LEU A 73 -6.86 -19.29 3.57
C LEU A 73 -7.41 -18.81 2.23
N ALA A 74 -6.83 -19.32 1.14
CA ALA A 74 -7.31 -19.04 -0.20
C ALA A 74 -8.81 -19.40 -0.31
N GLN A 75 -9.62 -18.47 -0.80
CA GLN A 75 -11.02 -18.67 -1.08
C GLN A 75 -11.26 -18.53 -2.57
N GLU A 76 -11.93 -19.51 -3.17
CA GLU A 76 -12.24 -19.50 -4.59
C GLU A 76 -13.62 -18.87 -4.82
N SER A 77 -13.73 -18.03 -5.85
CA SER A 77 -15.00 -17.45 -6.28
C SER A 77 -15.14 -17.61 -7.78
N GLY A 78 -16.05 -18.49 -8.21
CA GLY A 78 -16.15 -18.87 -9.62
C GLY A 78 -14.87 -19.54 -10.14
N GLN A 79 -14.64 -19.50 -11.46
CA GLN A 79 -13.58 -20.28 -12.10
C GLN A 79 -12.22 -19.59 -12.19
N ASN A 80 -12.16 -18.26 -12.02
CA ASN A 80 -11.00 -17.46 -12.40
C ASN A 80 -10.59 -16.44 -11.34
N MET A 81 -11.13 -16.58 -10.12
CA MET A 81 -10.88 -15.64 -9.03
C MET A 81 -10.60 -16.40 -7.74
N THR A 82 -9.53 -15.98 -7.08
CA THR A 82 -9.14 -16.43 -5.75
C THR A 82 -8.92 -15.18 -4.89
N TYR A 83 -9.33 -15.21 -3.63
CA TYR A 83 -9.08 -14.10 -2.72
C TYR A 83 -8.60 -14.58 -1.36
N TYR A 84 -7.88 -13.68 -0.69
CA TYR A 84 -7.38 -13.85 0.68
C TYR A 84 -7.81 -12.62 1.47
N ASN A 85 -8.26 -12.82 2.70
CA ASN A 85 -8.68 -11.72 3.57
C ASN A 85 -7.73 -11.57 4.76
N LEU A 86 -7.50 -10.33 5.16
CA LEU A 86 -6.81 -9.99 6.40
C LEU A 86 -7.68 -8.98 7.16
N VAL A 87 -7.87 -9.19 8.46
CA VAL A 87 -8.63 -8.26 9.31
C VAL A 87 -7.71 -7.81 10.43
N ILE A 88 -7.51 -6.51 10.57
CA ILE A 88 -6.66 -5.89 11.59
C ILE A 88 -7.47 -4.83 12.31
N GLY A 89 -7.94 -5.15 13.52
CA GLY A 89 -8.78 -4.24 14.30
C GLY A 89 -10.04 -3.82 13.51
N THR A 90 -10.11 -2.54 13.14
CA THR A 90 -11.23 -1.96 12.38
C THR A 90 -11.02 -1.93 10.86
N ARG A 91 -9.80 -2.22 10.38
CA ARG A 91 -9.47 -2.26 8.96
C ARG A 91 -9.51 -3.68 8.44
N SER A 92 -9.84 -3.84 7.17
CA SER A 92 -9.64 -5.12 6.48
C SER A 92 -9.02 -4.93 5.11
N TYR A 93 -8.26 -5.94 4.70
CA TYR A 93 -7.61 -6.01 3.41
C TYR A 93 -8.07 -7.27 2.70
N GLN A 94 -8.17 -7.17 1.38
CA GLN A 94 -8.44 -8.32 0.53
C GLN A 94 -7.45 -8.34 -0.61
N LEU A 95 -6.68 -9.42 -0.71
CA LEU A 95 -5.89 -9.71 -1.89
C LEU A 95 -6.75 -10.48 -2.87
N LEU A 96 -7.07 -9.84 -3.98
CA LEU A 96 -7.88 -10.40 -5.06
C LEU A 96 -6.97 -10.83 -6.21
N ILE A 97 -7.03 -12.10 -6.59
CA ILE A 97 -6.30 -12.65 -7.72
C ILE A 97 -7.31 -13.03 -8.80
N THR A 98 -7.15 -12.48 -9.99
CA THR A 98 -8.01 -12.77 -11.13
C THR A 98 -7.19 -13.16 -12.35
N LYS A 99 -7.65 -14.16 -13.10
CA LYS A 99 -7.05 -14.54 -14.39
C LYS A 99 -8.11 -14.46 -15.47
N SER A 100 -8.02 -13.46 -16.35
CA SER A 100 -8.91 -13.45 -17.50
C SER A 100 -8.55 -14.59 -18.47
N PRO A 101 -9.50 -15.17 -19.22
CA PRO A 101 -9.21 -16.29 -20.12
C PRO A 101 -8.16 -15.98 -21.20
N LYS A 102 -8.02 -14.70 -21.56
CA LYS A 102 -7.05 -14.22 -22.56
C LYS A 102 -5.74 -13.72 -21.93
N ALA A 103 -5.67 -13.61 -20.61
CA ALA A 103 -4.48 -13.13 -19.93
C ALA A 103 -3.48 -14.29 -19.75
N GLU A 104 -2.24 -14.03 -20.16
CA GLU A 104 -1.12 -14.94 -19.95
C GLU A 104 -0.89 -15.20 -18.46
N PHE A 105 -0.90 -14.13 -17.65
CA PHE A 105 -0.63 -14.16 -16.23
C PHE A 105 -1.82 -13.64 -15.39
N PRO A 106 -2.02 -14.17 -14.17
CA PRO A 106 -3.00 -13.61 -13.25
C PRO A 106 -2.62 -12.19 -12.79
N THR A 107 -3.63 -11.39 -12.49
CA THR A 107 -3.51 -10.07 -11.88
C THR A 107 -3.83 -10.17 -10.39
N ALA A 108 -2.96 -9.64 -9.54
CA ALA A 108 -3.21 -9.41 -8.12
C ALA A 108 -3.62 -7.95 -7.89
N THR A 109 -4.69 -7.75 -7.12
CA THR A 109 -5.17 -6.44 -6.68
C THR A 109 -5.36 -6.49 -5.17
N LEU A 110 -4.64 -5.63 -4.44
CA LEU A 110 -4.83 -5.45 -3.01
C LEU A 110 -5.86 -4.35 -2.76
N LEU A 111 -6.93 -4.71 -2.08
CA LEU A 111 -8.04 -3.84 -1.73
C LEU A 111 -8.00 -3.53 -0.23
N ARG A 112 -8.25 -2.28 0.12
CA ARG A 112 -8.45 -1.80 1.48
C ARG A 112 -9.93 -1.52 1.72
N PHE A 113 -10.43 -1.93 2.88
CA PHE A 113 -11.72 -1.57 3.41
C PHE A 113 -11.50 -0.81 4.71
N ILE A 114 -11.88 0.48 4.73
CA ILE A 114 -11.78 1.33 5.92
C ILE A 114 -12.81 0.89 6.97
N THR A 115 -13.95 0.38 6.52
CA THR A 115 -14.97 -0.30 7.35
C THR A 115 -15.58 -1.48 6.58
N PRO A 116 -16.21 -2.46 7.25
CA PRO A 116 -16.80 -3.63 6.58
C PRO A 116 -17.87 -3.31 5.52
N LYS A 117 -18.48 -2.12 5.58
CA LYS A 117 -19.51 -1.65 4.64
C LYS A 117 -18.99 -0.64 3.61
N SER A 118 -17.73 -0.22 3.73
CA SER A 118 -17.13 0.74 2.81
C SER A 118 -16.86 0.13 1.44
N LYS A 119 -16.88 0.98 0.41
CA LYS A 119 -16.42 0.59 -0.92
C LYS A 119 -14.92 0.25 -0.84
N PRO A 120 -14.48 -0.88 -1.41
CA PRO A 120 -13.05 -1.21 -1.44
C PRO A 120 -12.27 -0.21 -2.27
N GLU A 121 -11.10 0.16 -1.75
CA GLU A 121 -10.14 1.01 -2.43
C GLU A 121 -8.93 0.19 -2.90
N PRO A 122 -8.59 0.20 -4.20
CA PRO A 122 -7.39 -0.47 -4.68
C PRO A 122 -6.14 0.30 -4.26
N ILE A 123 -5.32 -0.33 -3.43
CA ILE A 123 -4.07 0.26 -2.91
C ILE A 123 -2.83 -0.28 -3.62
N ALA A 124 -2.92 -1.47 -4.21
CA ALA A 124 -1.90 -1.99 -5.11
C ALA A 124 -2.52 -2.87 -6.18
N ARG A 125 -1.92 -2.87 -7.37
CA ARG A 125 -2.28 -3.78 -8.46
C ARG A 125 -1.04 -4.17 -9.23
N GLY A 126 -1.01 -5.40 -9.74
CA GLY A 126 0.09 -5.88 -10.56
C GLY A 126 -0.15 -7.28 -11.10
N THR A 127 0.79 -7.73 -11.92
CA THR A 127 0.78 -9.04 -12.54
C THR A 127 1.59 -10.04 -11.71
N LEU A 128 1.08 -11.26 -11.55
CA LEU A 128 1.77 -12.36 -10.87
C LEU A 128 2.47 -13.26 -11.89
N LYS A 129 3.80 -13.21 -11.92
CA LYS A 129 4.64 -14.05 -12.77
C LYS A 129 5.17 -15.25 -11.99
N PRO A 130 5.44 -16.39 -12.65
CA PRO A 130 6.19 -17.48 -12.04
C PRO A 130 7.50 -16.96 -11.44
N LYS A 131 7.88 -17.48 -10.28
CA LYS A 131 9.20 -17.22 -9.70
C LYS A 131 10.19 -18.03 -10.53
N GLU A 132 11.19 -17.40 -11.12
CA GLU A 132 12.28 -18.14 -11.76
C GLU A 132 13.01 -18.92 -10.67
N GLU A 133 12.87 -20.25 -10.68
CA GLU A 133 13.79 -21.11 -9.95
C GLU A 133 15.14 -21.00 -10.66
N LYS A 134 16.11 -20.35 -10.02
CA LYS A 134 17.50 -20.51 -10.46
C LYS A 134 17.82 -22.00 -10.37
N PRO A 135 18.26 -22.66 -11.46
CA PRO A 135 18.73 -24.03 -11.36
C PRO A 135 19.86 -24.06 -10.32
N LYS A 136 19.72 -24.98 -9.38
CA LYS A 136 20.67 -25.20 -8.29
C LYS A 136 21.95 -25.84 -8.78
#